data_AF-A0A530QR91-F1
#
_entry.id   AF-A0A530QR91-F1
#
_cell.length_a   1.000
_cell.length_b   1.000
_cell.length_c   1.000
_cell.angle_alpha   90.00
_cell.angle_beta   90.00
_cell.angle_gamma   90.00
#
_symmetry.space_group_name_H-M   'P 1'
#
loop_
_entity.id
_entity.type
_entity.pdbx_description
1 polymer ?
#
loop_
_entity_poly.entity_id
_entity_poly.type
_entity_poly.pdbx_seq_one_letter_code
_entity_poly.pdbx_strand_id
1 'polypeptide(L)'
;PLARQVIEHANEIMGFPRHLSQHVGGFVITRDRLDEVVPIVKTAMDERKMVEWDKDDLDAVKILKVDVLALGMLTCLKRAFTLLTQHYPDARDAYGRPYVLASLPEEDGRVYDMICRADTLGVFQIESRAQMSMLPRLRPRAFYDLVIEVAIVRPGPIQGDMVHPYLRRRQGKEQAEYPKPELEQILGKTLGVPLFQEQAMKIAIVAGGFRPGEADELRRAMATFKR
;
A
#
# COMPACT_ATOMS: atom_id res chain seq x y z
N PRO A 1 30.35 -0.81 -33.85
CA PRO A 1 30.55 -2.29 -33.94
C PRO A 1 30.46 -3.00 -32.57
N LEU A 2 31.32 -2.64 -31.61
CA LEU A 2 31.32 -3.26 -30.28
C LEU A 2 30.03 -3.03 -29.47
N ALA A 3 29.53 -1.79 -29.43
CA ALA A 3 28.28 -1.48 -28.72
C ALA A 3 27.07 -2.28 -29.26
N ARG A 4 27.05 -2.55 -30.57
CA ARG A 4 26.01 -3.38 -31.19
C ARG A 4 26.11 -4.84 -30.72
N GLN A 5 27.31 -5.42 -30.72
CA GLN A 5 27.54 -6.78 -30.21
C GLN A 5 27.19 -6.91 -28.73
N VAL A 6 27.54 -5.91 -27.91
CA VAL A 6 27.18 -5.89 -26.49
C VAL A 6 25.66 -5.88 -26.31
N ILE A 7 24.93 -5.06 -27.07
CA ILE A 7 23.47 -5.01 -26.99
C ILE A 7 22.84 -6.31 -27.49
N GLU A 8 23.34 -6.89 -28.59
CA GLU A 8 22.86 -8.16 -29.15
C GLU A 8 23.00 -9.29 -28.11
N HIS A 9 24.19 -9.48 -27.54
CA HIS A 9 24.41 -10.50 -26.51
C HIS A 9 23.69 -10.20 -25.19
N ALA A 10 23.58 -8.93 -24.78
CA ALA A 10 22.82 -8.56 -23.59
C ALA A 10 21.33 -8.90 -23.75
N ASN A 11 20.77 -8.74 -24.95
CA ASN A 11 19.40 -9.13 -25.24
C ASN A 11 19.21 -10.65 -25.27
N GLU A 12 20.20 -11.41 -25.76
CA GLU A 12 20.16 -12.88 -25.75
C GLU A 12 20.07 -13.46 -24.33
N ILE A 13 20.73 -12.83 -23.35
CA ILE A 13 20.71 -13.26 -21.95
C ILE A 13 19.70 -12.51 -21.07
N MET A 14 18.93 -11.58 -21.66
CA MET A 14 17.95 -10.78 -20.91
C MET A 14 16.83 -11.69 -20.39
N GLY A 15 16.59 -11.64 -19.08
CA GLY A 15 15.55 -12.45 -18.43
C GLY A 15 15.99 -13.86 -18.01
N PHE A 16 17.21 -14.30 -18.36
CA PHE A 16 17.74 -15.54 -17.81
C PHE A 16 17.95 -15.43 -16.29
N PRO A 17 17.53 -16.43 -15.49
CA PRO A 17 17.74 -16.41 -14.05
C PRO A 17 19.25 -16.49 -13.73
N ARG A 18 19.74 -15.54 -12.92
CA ARG A 18 21.16 -15.49 -12.55
C ARG A 18 21.50 -16.42 -11.39
N HIS A 19 20.66 -16.45 -10.36
CA HIS A 19 20.83 -17.28 -9.15
C HIS A 19 19.49 -17.35 -8.39
N LEU A 20 19.35 -18.37 -7.54
CA LEU A 20 18.27 -18.43 -6.56
C LEU A 20 18.59 -17.49 -5.40
N SER A 21 17.61 -16.67 -5.00
CA SER A 21 17.74 -15.72 -3.90
C SER A 21 16.58 -15.87 -2.92
N GLN A 22 16.84 -15.57 -1.66
CA GLN A 22 15.84 -15.69 -0.60
C GLN A 22 14.83 -14.53 -0.67
N HIS A 23 13.53 -14.84 -0.62
CA HIS A 23 12.51 -13.82 -0.38
C HIS A 23 12.58 -13.35 1.08
N VAL A 24 12.93 -12.08 1.28
CA VAL A 24 13.06 -11.52 2.63
C VAL A 24 11.69 -11.47 3.31
N GLY A 25 11.55 -12.20 4.41
CA GLY A 25 10.32 -12.25 5.20
C GLY A 25 9.33 -13.33 4.76
N GLY A 26 9.55 -14.03 3.65
CA GLY A 26 8.67 -15.12 3.22
C GLY A 26 8.89 -16.40 4.01
N PHE A 27 7.82 -16.93 4.58
CA PHE A 27 7.79 -18.23 5.26
C PHE A 27 6.72 -19.13 4.66
N VAL A 28 7.03 -20.42 4.65
CA VAL A 28 6.18 -21.48 4.13
C VAL A 28 5.90 -22.44 5.28
N ILE A 29 4.63 -22.78 5.48
CA ILE A 29 4.18 -23.66 6.56
C ILE A 29 3.37 -24.80 5.95
N THR A 30 3.80 -26.03 6.20
CA THR A 30 3.11 -27.26 5.82
C THR A 30 2.64 -28.02 7.05
N ARG A 31 1.62 -28.87 6.90
CA ARG A 31 1.16 -29.76 7.97
C ARG A 31 2.19 -30.83 8.31
N ASP A 32 2.75 -31.43 7.27
CA ASP A 32 3.76 -32.47 7.34
C ASP A 32 5.13 -31.92 6.92
N ARG A 33 6.12 -32.82 6.79
CA ARG A 33 7.49 -32.48 6.44
C ARG A 33 7.58 -31.74 5.10
N LEU A 34 8.18 -30.55 5.12
CA LEU A 34 8.31 -29.70 3.93
C LEU A 34 9.13 -30.36 2.82
N ASP A 35 10.14 -31.16 3.18
CA ASP A 35 11.02 -31.87 2.24
C ASP A 35 10.35 -33.06 1.54
N GLU A 36 9.16 -33.48 1.97
CA GLU A 36 8.34 -34.46 1.26
C GLU A 36 7.51 -33.82 0.14
N VAL A 37 7.41 -32.48 0.12
CA VAL A 37 6.57 -31.72 -0.83
C VAL A 37 7.40 -30.90 -1.81
N VAL A 38 8.47 -30.24 -1.34
CA VAL A 38 9.29 -29.34 -2.15
C VAL A 38 10.78 -29.49 -1.83
N PRO A 39 11.67 -29.43 -2.83
CA PRO A 39 13.11 -29.41 -2.60
C PRO A 39 13.54 -28.24 -1.71
N ILE A 40 14.42 -28.53 -0.74
CA ILE A 40 14.97 -27.56 0.21
C ILE A 40 16.46 -27.39 -0.05
N VAL A 41 16.89 -26.15 -0.23
CA VAL A 41 18.30 -25.79 -0.40
C VAL A 41 18.81 -24.99 0.80
N LYS A 42 20.09 -25.17 1.10
CA LYS A 42 20.79 -24.30 2.05
C LYS A 42 21.04 -22.94 1.40
N THR A 43 20.88 -21.88 2.18
CA THR A 43 21.30 -20.55 1.75
C THR A 43 22.79 -20.34 2.07
N ALA A 44 23.33 -19.17 1.73
CA ALA A 44 24.69 -18.79 2.12
C ALA A 44 24.91 -18.68 3.65
N MET A 45 23.83 -18.64 4.45
CA MET A 45 23.90 -18.69 5.91
C MET A 45 23.52 -20.08 6.39
N ASP A 46 24.38 -20.74 7.17
CA ASP A 46 24.24 -22.15 7.55
C ASP A 46 22.89 -22.48 8.22
N GLU A 47 22.40 -21.57 9.06
CA GLU A 47 21.14 -21.73 9.81
C GLU A 47 19.88 -21.42 8.97
N ARG A 48 20.03 -21.07 7.69
CA ARG A 48 18.91 -20.70 6.83
C ARG A 48 18.77 -21.66 5.66
N LYS A 49 17.55 -22.16 5.51
CA LYS A 49 17.11 -22.99 4.39
C LYS A 49 16.02 -22.24 3.62
N MET A 50 15.92 -22.50 2.33
CA MET A 50 14.85 -21.98 1.48
C MET A 50 14.33 -23.10 0.57
N VAL A 51 13.08 -22.94 0.12
CA VAL A 51 12.50 -23.79 -0.91
C VAL A 51 12.93 -23.30 -2.30
N GLU A 52 13.00 -24.19 -3.27
CA GLU A 52 13.36 -23.81 -4.66
C GLU A 52 12.22 -23.15 -5.42
N TRP A 53 10.97 -23.42 -5.03
CA TRP A 53 9.77 -22.93 -5.69
C TRP A 53 9.50 -21.45 -5.39
N ASP A 54 8.99 -20.75 -6.39
CA ASP A 54 8.60 -19.36 -6.22
C ASP A 54 7.21 -19.21 -5.60
N LYS A 55 6.75 -17.97 -5.48
CA LYS A 55 5.44 -17.67 -4.87
C LYS A 55 4.28 -18.31 -5.66
N ASP A 56 4.33 -18.25 -6.98
CA ASP A 56 3.22 -18.67 -7.82
C ASP A 56 3.12 -20.21 -7.84
N ASP A 57 4.26 -20.91 -7.82
CA ASP A 57 4.34 -22.36 -7.63
C ASP A 57 3.73 -22.80 -6.29
N LEU A 58 4.12 -22.13 -5.19
CA LEU A 58 3.61 -22.43 -3.84
C LEU A 58 2.10 -22.16 -3.72
N ASP A 59 1.61 -21.09 -4.36
CA ASP A 59 0.19 -20.75 -4.40
C ASP A 59 -0.60 -21.81 -5.22
N ALA A 60 -0.03 -22.33 -6.32
CA ALA A 60 -0.66 -23.36 -7.14
C ALA A 60 -0.89 -24.68 -6.38
N VAL A 61 0.03 -25.05 -5.50
CA VAL A 61 -0.10 -26.22 -4.61
C VAL A 61 -0.78 -25.91 -3.28
N LYS A 62 -1.26 -24.68 -3.10
CA LYS A 62 -2.01 -24.21 -1.92
C LYS A 62 -1.23 -24.38 -0.60
N ILE A 63 0.08 -24.19 -0.63
CA ILE A 63 0.87 -24.20 0.60
C ILE A 63 0.66 -22.87 1.33
N LEU A 64 0.48 -22.93 2.66
CA LEU A 64 0.32 -21.73 3.46
C LEU A 64 1.62 -20.90 3.45
N LYS A 65 1.51 -19.69 2.94
CA LYS A 65 2.56 -18.69 2.92
C LYS A 65 2.27 -17.58 3.93
N VAL A 66 3.29 -17.17 4.67
CA VAL A 66 3.23 -16.03 5.60
C VAL A 66 4.39 -15.08 5.31
N ASP A 67 4.08 -13.80 5.10
CA ASP A 67 5.12 -12.76 4.97
C ASP A 67 5.30 -12.01 6.30
N VAL A 68 6.48 -12.14 6.88
CA VAL A 68 6.95 -11.39 8.05
C VAL A 68 7.72 -10.18 7.57
N LEU A 69 6.99 -9.08 7.38
CA LEU A 69 7.55 -7.82 6.90
C LEU A 69 8.21 -7.05 8.03
N ALA A 70 9.49 -6.70 7.85
CA ALA A 70 10.21 -5.82 8.76
C ALA A 70 9.91 -4.35 8.42
N LEU A 71 8.82 -3.80 8.97
CA LEU A 71 8.49 -2.38 8.79
C LEU A 71 9.23 -1.52 9.82
N GLY A 72 10.30 -0.84 9.40
CA GLY A 72 11.14 -0.02 10.27
C GLY A 72 10.39 1.05 11.08
N MET A 73 9.26 1.54 10.55
CA MET A 73 8.41 2.50 11.26
C MET A 73 7.81 1.95 12.56
N LEU A 74 7.50 0.65 12.62
CA LEU A 74 6.99 0.03 13.86
C LEU A 74 8.08 0.03 14.95
N THR A 75 9.33 -0.24 14.56
CA THR A 75 10.49 -0.13 15.45
C THR A 75 10.71 1.32 15.89
N CYS A 76 10.55 2.29 14.98
CA CYS A 76 10.62 3.72 15.30
C CYS A 76 9.56 4.11 16.34
N LEU A 77 8.29 3.73 16.14
CA LEU A 77 7.21 3.97 17.10
C LEU A 77 7.52 3.37 18.47
N LYS A 78 7.96 2.10 18.52
CA LYS A 78 8.35 1.45 19.78
C LYS A 78 9.42 2.27 20.52
N ARG A 79 10.48 2.69 19.82
CA ARG A 79 11.56 3.51 20.41
C ARG A 79 11.05 4.87 20.87
N ALA A 80 10.17 5.52 20.08
CA ALA A 80 9.57 6.79 20.45
C ALA A 80 8.77 6.70 21.76
N PHE A 81 7.92 5.67 21.91
CA PHE A 81 7.18 5.45 23.16
C PHE A 81 8.10 5.12 24.35
N THR A 82 9.17 4.35 24.13
CA THR A 82 10.19 4.11 25.16
C THR A 82 10.84 5.42 25.62
N LEU A 83 11.27 6.26 24.68
CA LEU A 83 11.88 7.56 24.99
C LEU A 83 10.90 8.50 25.68
N LEU A 84 9.64 8.54 25.22
CA LEU A 84 8.58 9.33 25.84
C LEU A 84 8.40 8.92 27.31
N THR A 85 8.34 7.63 27.58
CA THR A 85 8.18 7.09 28.95
C THR A 85 9.37 7.41 29.85
N GLN A 86 10.59 7.35 29.30
CA GLN A 86 11.84 7.57 30.03
C GLN A 86 12.11 9.04 30.34
N HIS A 87 11.85 9.95 29.39
CA HIS A 87 12.20 11.37 29.51
C HIS A 87 11.03 12.25 29.95
N TYR A 88 9.79 11.78 29.76
CA TYR A 88 8.57 12.51 30.13
C TYR A 88 7.65 11.59 30.94
N PRO A 89 8.02 11.25 32.19
CA PRO A 89 7.26 10.32 33.01
C PRO A 89 5.83 10.80 33.32
N ASP A 90 5.56 12.10 33.23
CA ASP A 90 4.22 12.67 33.42
C ASP A 90 3.35 12.58 32.15
N ALA A 91 3.94 12.26 30.99
CA ALA A 91 3.19 11.98 29.77
C ALA A 91 2.54 10.60 29.89
N ARG A 92 1.28 10.60 30.34
CA ARG A 92 0.47 9.40 30.59
C ARG A 92 -0.91 9.55 29.95
N ASP A 93 -1.52 8.41 29.64
CA ASP A 93 -2.91 8.36 29.21
C ASP A 93 -3.88 8.78 30.32
N ALA A 94 -5.18 8.81 30.00
CA ALA A 94 -6.23 9.19 30.96
C ALA A 94 -6.30 8.32 32.23
N TYR A 95 -5.63 7.17 32.25
CA TYR A 95 -5.59 6.21 33.37
C TYR A 95 -4.22 6.20 34.07
N GLY A 96 -3.31 7.12 33.74
CA GLY A 96 -1.98 7.19 34.33
C GLY A 96 -0.99 6.16 33.79
N ARG A 97 -1.28 5.49 32.66
CA ARG A 97 -0.41 4.49 32.06
C ARG A 97 0.50 5.10 30.99
N PRO A 98 1.69 4.53 30.73
CA PRO A 98 2.53 4.97 29.61
C PRO A 98 1.77 4.92 28.29
N TYR A 99 1.94 5.95 27.47
CA TYR A 99 1.33 5.97 26.14
C TYR A 99 1.81 4.79 25.30
N VAL A 100 0.86 4.14 24.66
CA VAL A 100 1.03 3.16 23.58
C VAL A 100 0.21 3.58 22.38
N LEU A 101 0.46 2.98 21.22
CA LEU A 101 -0.23 3.32 19.98
C LEU A 101 -1.77 3.32 20.13
N ALA A 102 -2.32 2.29 20.79
CA ALA A 102 -3.76 2.14 21.01
C ALA A 102 -4.38 3.13 22.02
N SER A 103 -3.55 3.87 22.76
CA SER A 103 -4.00 4.86 23.76
C SER A 103 -4.02 6.30 23.23
N LEU A 104 -3.45 6.54 22.05
CA LEU A 104 -3.45 7.86 21.43
C LEU A 104 -4.86 8.20 20.91
N PRO A 105 -5.24 9.49 20.91
CA PRO A 105 -6.46 9.92 20.23
C PRO A 105 -6.38 9.60 18.74
N GLU A 106 -7.50 9.22 18.14
CA GLU A 106 -7.58 8.90 16.71
C GLU A 106 -7.27 10.12 15.82
N GLU A 107 -7.60 11.32 16.31
CA GLU A 107 -7.56 12.57 15.55
C GLU A 107 -6.95 13.69 16.42
N ASP A 108 -6.01 14.46 15.88
CA ASP A 108 -5.45 15.66 16.53
C ASP A 108 -5.27 16.78 15.50
N GLY A 109 -5.95 17.92 15.71
CA GLY A 109 -5.89 19.07 14.82
C GLY A 109 -4.47 19.61 14.58
N ARG A 110 -3.59 19.53 15.59
CA ARG A 110 -2.19 19.98 15.49
C ARG A 110 -1.40 19.11 14.52
N VAL A 111 -1.66 17.81 14.52
CA VAL A 111 -1.06 16.85 13.57
C VAL A 111 -1.53 17.16 12.15
N TYR A 112 -2.82 17.43 11.96
CA TYR A 112 -3.33 17.86 10.64
C TYR A 112 -2.77 19.20 10.18
N ASP A 113 -2.59 20.16 11.07
CA ASP A 113 -1.99 21.45 10.71
C ASP A 113 -0.53 21.30 10.29
N MET A 114 0.23 20.43 10.96
CA MET A 114 1.58 20.05 10.53
C MET A 114 1.57 19.41 9.14
N ILE A 115 0.69 18.43 8.93
CA ILE A 115 0.51 17.75 7.63
C ILE A 115 0.12 18.73 6.53
N CYS A 116 -0.82 19.65 6.78
CA CYS A 116 -1.24 20.66 5.79
C CYS A 116 -0.13 21.62 5.37
N ARG A 117 0.87 21.85 6.24
CA ARG A 117 2.08 22.63 5.91
C ARG A 117 3.14 21.81 5.15
N ALA A 118 2.86 20.54 4.88
CA ALA A 118 3.82 19.57 4.35
C ALA A 118 5.06 19.38 5.24
N ASP A 119 4.93 19.57 6.55
CA ASP A 119 5.99 19.31 7.53
C ASP A 119 5.98 17.82 7.93
N THR A 120 6.23 16.96 6.95
CA THR A 120 6.02 15.51 7.05
C THR A 120 7.28 14.68 6.86
N LEU A 121 8.46 15.30 7.01
CA LEU A 121 9.74 14.57 7.00
C LEU A 121 9.73 13.54 8.14
N GLY A 122 9.93 12.25 7.81
CA GLY A 122 9.87 11.16 8.78
C GLY A 122 8.45 10.73 9.17
N VAL A 123 7.41 11.26 8.52
CA VAL A 123 6.03 10.78 8.67
C VAL A 123 5.75 9.73 7.61
N PHE A 124 5.49 8.51 8.07
CA PHE A 124 5.33 7.34 7.21
C PHE A 124 4.28 7.55 6.09
N GLN A 125 4.62 7.11 4.88
CA GLN A 125 3.85 7.20 3.63
C GLN A 125 3.66 8.60 3.01
N ILE A 126 3.77 9.69 3.77
CA ILE A 126 3.52 11.06 3.27
C ILE A 126 4.74 11.99 3.31
N GLU A 127 5.95 11.41 3.37
CA GLU A 127 7.22 12.15 3.38
C GLU A 127 7.81 12.44 1.98
N SER A 128 7.38 11.72 0.94
CA SER A 128 7.99 11.86 -0.38
C SER A 128 7.68 13.24 -0.99
N ARG A 129 8.53 13.73 -1.89
CA ARG A 129 8.31 15.03 -2.57
C ARG A 129 6.94 15.13 -3.24
N ALA A 130 6.47 14.06 -3.87
CA ALA A 130 5.16 14.04 -4.52
C ALA A 130 4.03 14.22 -3.49
N GLN A 131 4.10 13.50 -2.37
CA GLN A 131 3.15 13.62 -1.26
C GLN A 131 3.21 15.02 -0.63
N MET A 132 4.41 15.48 -0.25
CA MET A 132 4.60 16.81 0.33
C MET A 132 4.11 17.94 -0.57
N SER A 133 4.21 17.80 -1.89
CA SER A 133 3.68 18.80 -2.84
C SER A 133 2.14 18.84 -2.91
N MET A 134 1.50 17.73 -2.53
CA MET A 134 0.06 17.54 -2.61
C MET A 134 -0.64 17.98 -1.32
N LEU A 135 -0.04 17.71 -0.16
CA LEU A 135 -0.61 18.03 1.16
C LEU A 135 -1.14 19.46 1.32
N PRO A 136 -0.44 20.54 0.91
CA PRO A 136 -0.95 21.91 1.05
C PRO A 136 -2.13 22.22 0.14
N ARG A 137 -2.31 21.44 -0.92
CA ARG A 137 -3.43 21.54 -1.89
C ARG A 137 -4.64 20.75 -1.41
N LEU A 138 -4.41 19.57 -0.83
CA LEU A 138 -5.44 18.69 -0.28
C LEU A 138 -6.01 19.21 1.04
N ARG A 139 -5.14 19.73 1.91
CA ARG A 139 -5.43 20.15 3.29
C ARG A 139 -6.22 19.09 4.09
N PRO A 140 -5.59 17.96 4.45
CA PRO A 140 -6.24 16.92 5.26
C PRO A 140 -6.75 17.45 6.61
N ARG A 141 -7.99 17.09 6.97
CA ARG A 141 -8.64 17.47 8.24
C ARG A 141 -9.31 16.32 8.97
N ALA A 142 -9.24 15.11 8.43
CA ALA A 142 -9.69 13.88 9.06
C ALA A 142 -8.87 12.70 8.49
N PHE A 143 -8.89 11.56 9.18
CA PHE A 143 -8.12 10.38 8.77
C PHE A 143 -8.41 9.94 7.34
N TYR A 144 -9.68 10.01 6.91
CA TYR A 144 -10.07 9.60 5.57
C TYR A 144 -9.43 10.46 4.46
N ASP A 145 -9.07 11.71 4.74
CA ASP A 145 -8.33 12.54 3.80
C ASP A 145 -6.91 11.99 3.57
N LEU A 146 -6.27 11.41 4.58
CA LEU A 146 -4.95 10.76 4.46
C LEU A 146 -5.03 9.46 3.65
N VAL A 147 -6.15 8.72 3.78
CA VAL A 147 -6.42 7.54 2.93
C VAL A 147 -6.48 7.96 1.46
N ILE A 148 -7.14 9.08 1.17
CA ILE A 148 -7.21 9.64 -0.19
C ILE A 148 -5.83 10.14 -0.65
N GLU A 149 -5.09 10.86 0.18
CA GLU A 149 -3.75 11.38 -0.13
C GLU A 149 -2.81 10.27 -0.61
N VAL A 150 -2.72 9.19 0.16
CA VAL A 150 -1.87 8.05 -0.16
C VAL A 150 -2.35 7.30 -1.41
N ALA A 151 -3.65 7.31 -1.70
CA ALA A 151 -4.22 6.64 -2.86
C ALA A 151 -4.04 7.45 -4.15
N ILE A 152 -4.25 8.76 -4.11
CA ILE A 152 -4.30 9.63 -5.29
C ILE A 152 -2.92 9.96 -5.84
N VAL A 153 -1.88 9.99 -5.00
CA VAL A 153 -0.49 10.20 -5.40
C VAL A 153 0.14 8.87 -5.82
N ARG A 154 -0.41 8.24 -6.86
CA ARG A 154 0.06 6.97 -7.44
C ARG A 154 -0.01 7.02 -8.97
N PRO A 155 0.82 6.23 -9.68
CA PRO A 155 0.85 6.27 -11.15
C PRO A 155 -0.51 6.04 -11.82
N GLY A 156 -1.35 5.14 -11.28
CA GLY A 156 -2.68 4.87 -11.83
C GLY A 156 -3.60 6.10 -11.85
N PRO A 157 -3.93 6.69 -10.69
CA PRO A 157 -4.73 7.91 -10.62
C PRO A 157 -4.13 9.12 -11.34
N ILE A 158 -2.80 9.25 -11.37
CA ILE A 158 -2.11 10.32 -12.12
C ILE A 158 -2.33 10.14 -13.63
N GLN A 159 -2.12 8.93 -14.15
CA GLN A 159 -2.35 8.61 -15.57
C GLN A 159 -3.82 8.70 -15.97
N GLY A 160 -4.73 8.40 -15.05
CA GLY A 160 -6.18 8.49 -15.24
C GLY A 160 -6.77 9.88 -15.07
N ASP A 161 -5.94 10.94 -14.96
CA ASP A 161 -6.35 12.34 -14.71
C ASP A 161 -7.34 12.51 -13.54
N MET A 162 -7.18 11.70 -12.49
CA MET A 162 -8.10 11.70 -11.34
C MET A 162 -7.74 12.79 -10.31
N VAL A 163 -6.47 13.23 -10.30
CA VAL A 163 -5.93 14.16 -9.31
C VAL A 163 -6.57 15.55 -9.41
N HIS A 164 -6.63 16.09 -10.63
CA HIS A 164 -7.10 17.46 -10.85
C HIS A 164 -8.59 17.65 -10.56
N PRO A 165 -9.51 16.79 -11.05
CA PRO A 165 -10.94 16.88 -10.72
C PRO A 165 -11.18 16.79 -9.21
N TYR A 166 -10.54 15.83 -8.53
CA TYR A 166 -10.71 15.67 -7.09
C TYR A 166 -10.28 16.93 -6.31
N LEU A 167 -9.11 17.50 -6.64
CA LEU A 167 -8.63 18.72 -6.00
C LEU A 167 -9.51 19.95 -6.25
N ARG A 168 -10.01 20.13 -7.48
CA ARG A 168 -10.90 21.26 -7.78
C ARG A 168 -12.19 21.17 -6.97
N ARG A 169 -12.77 19.96 -6.88
CA ARG A 169 -13.97 19.71 -6.08
C ARG A 169 -13.72 19.90 -4.59
N ARG A 170 -12.59 19.38 -4.09
CA ARG A 170 -12.19 19.53 -2.69
C ARG A 170 -11.97 21.00 -2.31
N GLN A 171 -11.50 21.82 -3.24
CA GLN A 171 -11.29 23.26 -3.06
C GLN A 171 -12.56 24.09 -3.31
N GLY A 172 -13.70 23.46 -3.62
CA GLY A 172 -14.95 24.15 -3.93
C GLY A 172 -14.93 24.91 -5.28
N LYS A 173 -13.95 24.63 -6.14
CA LYS A 173 -13.83 25.25 -7.48
C LYS A 173 -14.70 24.57 -8.54
N GLU A 174 -15.16 23.36 -8.26
CA GLU A 174 -16.00 22.54 -9.12
C GLU A 174 -17.02 21.83 -8.22
N GLN A 175 -18.27 21.73 -8.63
CA GLN A 175 -19.26 20.92 -7.91
C GLN A 175 -19.04 19.43 -8.22
N ALA A 176 -19.23 18.57 -7.24
CA ALA A 176 -19.17 17.13 -7.48
C ALA A 176 -20.44 16.68 -8.21
N GLU A 177 -20.27 16.05 -9.37
CA GLU A 177 -21.36 15.46 -10.14
C GLU A 177 -21.39 13.94 -9.96
N TYR A 178 -22.58 13.38 -9.81
CA TYR A 178 -22.81 11.95 -9.67
C TYR A 178 -23.81 11.50 -10.75
N PRO A 179 -23.47 10.51 -11.59
CA PRO A 179 -24.36 10.09 -12.68
C PRO A 179 -25.70 9.51 -12.22
N LYS A 180 -25.74 8.93 -11.01
CA LYS A 180 -26.94 8.37 -10.39
C LYS A 180 -26.88 8.55 -8.86
N PRO A 181 -28.03 8.66 -8.16
CA PRO A 181 -28.08 8.76 -6.69
C PRO A 181 -27.38 7.60 -5.97
N GLU A 182 -27.46 6.38 -6.52
CA GLU A 182 -26.80 5.21 -5.93
C GLU A 182 -25.28 5.30 -6.03
N LEU A 183 -24.75 6.02 -7.03
CA LEU A 183 -23.32 6.24 -7.18
C LEU A 183 -22.79 7.33 -6.23
N GLU A 184 -23.64 8.26 -5.79
CA GLU A 184 -23.28 9.22 -4.75
C GLU A 184 -22.95 8.52 -3.42
N GLN A 185 -23.67 7.46 -3.08
CA GLN A 185 -23.37 6.65 -1.89
C GLN A 185 -22.00 5.96 -1.95
N ILE A 186 -21.49 5.71 -3.16
CA ILE A 186 -20.19 5.05 -3.39
C ILE A 186 -19.05 6.08 -3.50
N LEU A 187 -19.29 7.17 -4.22
CA LEU A 187 -18.28 8.15 -4.62
C LEU A 187 -18.32 9.44 -3.79
N GLY A 188 -19.29 9.62 -2.90
CA GLY A 188 -19.46 10.86 -2.14
C GLY A 188 -18.22 11.23 -1.33
N LYS A 189 -17.59 10.24 -0.67
CA LYS A 189 -16.35 10.46 0.08
C LYS A 189 -15.15 10.82 -0.78
N THR A 190 -15.19 10.53 -2.08
CA THR A 190 -14.15 10.87 -3.06
C THR A 190 -14.62 11.91 -4.07
N LEU A 191 -15.67 12.66 -3.74
CA LEU A 191 -16.19 13.78 -4.54
C LEU A 191 -16.46 13.40 -6.00
N GLY A 192 -17.06 12.22 -6.21
CA GLY A 192 -17.41 11.75 -7.56
C GLY A 192 -16.24 11.16 -8.35
N VAL A 193 -15.05 11.02 -7.76
CA VAL A 193 -13.87 10.46 -8.44
C VAL A 193 -13.62 9.02 -7.95
N PRO A 194 -13.59 8.01 -8.83
CA PRO A 194 -13.38 6.62 -8.43
C PRO A 194 -11.88 6.36 -8.16
N LEU A 195 -11.46 6.54 -6.91
CA LEU A 195 -10.05 6.42 -6.51
C LEU A 195 -9.66 5.02 -6.02
N PHE A 196 -10.63 4.26 -5.49
CA PHE A 196 -10.39 2.95 -4.89
C PHE A 196 -10.90 1.80 -5.76
N GLN A 197 -10.23 0.65 -5.69
CA GLN A 197 -10.65 -0.54 -6.44
C GLN A 197 -12.04 -1.01 -6.01
N GLU A 198 -12.33 -0.92 -4.71
CA GLU A 198 -13.62 -1.25 -4.11
C GLU A 198 -14.74 -0.36 -4.65
N GLN A 199 -14.44 0.91 -4.98
CA GLN A 199 -15.41 1.79 -5.63
C GLN A 199 -15.68 1.34 -7.06
N ALA A 200 -14.63 1.00 -7.83
CA ALA A 200 -14.80 0.48 -9.19
C ALA A 200 -15.65 -0.82 -9.19
N MET A 201 -15.40 -1.73 -8.25
CA MET A 201 -16.21 -2.94 -8.09
C MET A 201 -17.67 -2.63 -7.77
N LYS A 202 -17.92 -1.71 -6.82
CA LYS A 202 -19.29 -1.32 -6.46
C LYS A 202 -20.02 -0.62 -7.61
N ILE A 203 -19.32 0.18 -8.40
CA ILE A 203 -19.87 0.78 -9.62
C ILE A 203 -20.26 -0.31 -10.62
N ALA A 204 -19.41 -1.31 -10.84
CA ALA A 204 -19.74 -2.43 -11.74
C ALA A 204 -21.00 -3.19 -11.28
N ILE A 205 -21.14 -3.43 -9.98
CA ILE A 205 -22.33 -4.10 -9.41
C ILE A 205 -23.58 -3.22 -9.57
N VAL A 206 -23.52 -1.98 -9.09
CA VAL A 206 -24.70 -1.10 -8.97
C VAL A 206 -25.10 -0.48 -10.31
N ALA A 207 -24.15 -0.02 -11.12
CA ALA A 207 -24.43 0.60 -12.41
C ALA A 207 -24.40 -0.38 -13.58
N GLY A 208 -23.54 -1.41 -13.50
CA GLY A 208 -23.37 -2.41 -14.56
C GLY A 208 -24.19 -3.70 -14.37
N GLY A 209 -24.81 -3.90 -13.21
CA GLY A 209 -25.62 -5.10 -12.92
C GLY A 209 -24.82 -6.38 -12.70
N PHE A 210 -23.52 -6.29 -12.45
CA PHE A 210 -22.65 -7.45 -12.23
C PHE A 210 -22.97 -8.10 -10.88
N ARG A 211 -22.87 -9.43 -10.80
CA ARG A 211 -22.85 -10.15 -9.52
C ARG A 211 -21.52 -9.90 -8.79
N PRO A 212 -21.46 -10.00 -7.45
CA PRO A 212 -20.22 -9.75 -6.70
C PRO A 212 -19.01 -10.58 -7.17
N GLY A 213 -19.21 -11.83 -7.58
CA GLY A 213 -18.14 -12.68 -8.15
C GLY A 213 -17.64 -12.17 -9.50
N GLU A 214 -18.55 -11.77 -10.39
CA GLU A 214 -18.23 -11.23 -11.73
C GLU A 214 -17.49 -9.88 -11.63
N ALA A 215 -17.78 -9.09 -10.59
CA ALA A 215 -17.07 -7.84 -10.32
C ALA A 215 -15.61 -8.05 -9.86
N ASP A 216 -15.31 -9.13 -9.11
CA ASP A 216 -13.92 -9.47 -8.77
C ASP A 216 -13.16 -10.02 -10.00
N GLU A 217 -13.82 -10.81 -10.85
CA GLU A 217 -13.24 -11.25 -12.13
C GLU A 217 -12.91 -10.05 -13.03
N LEU A 218 -13.82 -9.08 -13.15
CA LEU A 218 -13.59 -7.83 -13.86
C LEU A 218 -12.38 -7.07 -13.29
N ARG A 219 -12.27 -6.96 -11.95
CA ARG A 219 -11.12 -6.32 -11.29
C ARG A 219 -9.80 -7.01 -11.66
N ARG A 220 -9.75 -8.34 -11.63
CA ARG A 220 -8.55 -9.12 -12.01
C ARG A 220 -8.21 -8.89 -13.47
N ALA A 221 -9.20 -8.94 -14.36
CA ALA A 221 -8.99 -8.71 -15.79
C ALA A 221 -8.39 -7.30 -16.06
N MET A 222 -8.95 -6.25 -15.44
CA MET A 222 -8.46 -4.87 -15.58
C MET A 222 -7.03 -4.69 -15.06
N ALA A 223 -6.62 -5.42 -14.02
CA ALA A 223 -5.25 -5.37 -13.52
C ALA A 223 -4.25 -6.05 -14.47
N THR A 224 -4.67 -7.10 -15.19
CA THR A 224 -3.84 -7.88 -16.11
C THR A 224 -3.59 -7.17 -17.45
N PHE A 225 -4.42 -6.19 -17.85
CA PHE A 225 -4.25 -5.41 -19.08
C PHE A 225 -3.03 -4.47 -19.10
N LYS A 226 -2.24 -4.42 -18.03
CA LYS A 226 -0.93 -3.75 -17.99
C LYS A 226 0.22 -4.76 -18.12
N ARG A 227 0.38 -5.34 -19.31
CA ARG A 227 1.65 -5.91 -19.77
C ARG A 227 1.98 -5.33 -21.13
#